data_AF-A0A229P4V7-F1
#
_entry.id   AF-A0A229P4V7-F1
#
_cell.length_a   1.000
_cell.length_b   1.000
_cell.length_c   1.000
_cell.angle_alpha   90.00
_cell.angle_beta   90.00
_cell.angle_gamma   90.00
#
_symmetry.space_group_name_H-M   'P 1'
#
loop_
_entity.id
_entity.type
_entity.pdbx_description
1 polymer ?
#
loop_
_entity_poly.entity_id
_entity_poly.type
_entity_poly.pdbx_seq_one_letter_code
_entity_poly.pdbx_strand_id
1 'polypeptide(L)'
;MAVYAFLTGNYARDIFLYGNRAFPNIRVEYVQPVKQYAAATYSYDQVDNAKAKGWVTEQEHAATEALMPPRPVQPEPEPTPDPPVEPGPPVVIPTDPATPPVEPTPDPVQPPEEGAV
;
A
#
# COMPACT_ATOMS: atom_id res chain seq x y z
N MET A 1 -28.83 -14.51 18.82
CA MET A 1 -28.74 -15.84 18.17
C MET A 1 -27.41 -16.48 18.54
N ALA A 2 -27.28 -17.80 18.45
CA ALA A 2 -26.02 -18.49 18.74
C ALA A 2 -25.01 -18.27 17.59
N VAL A 3 -23.78 -17.88 17.93
CA VAL A 3 -22.66 -17.81 16.99
C VAL A 3 -21.95 -19.16 17.00
N TYR A 4 -21.89 -19.81 15.83
CA TYR A 4 -21.20 -21.09 15.70
C TYR A 4 -19.73 -20.86 15.31
N ALA A 5 -18.80 -21.38 16.11
CA ALA A 5 -17.36 -21.22 15.88
C ALA A 5 -16.92 -21.78 14.51
N PHE A 6 -17.48 -22.92 14.09
CA PHE A 6 -17.20 -23.52 12.77
C PHE A 6 -17.57 -22.58 11.60
N LEU A 7 -18.71 -21.91 11.68
CA LEU A 7 -19.12 -20.95 10.65
C LEU A 7 -18.23 -19.69 10.65
N THR A 8 -17.78 -19.27 11.83
CA THR A 8 -16.87 -18.12 11.97
C THR A 8 -15.56 -18.38 11.25
N GLY A 9 -14.95 -19.55 11.44
CA GLY A 9 -13.72 -19.94 10.75
C GLY A 9 -13.89 -20.06 9.23
N ASN A 10 -15.00 -20.66 8.77
CA ASN A 10 -15.28 -20.75 7.33
C ASN A 10 -15.46 -19.37 6.69
N TYR A 11 -16.22 -18.48 7.32
CA TYR A 11 -16.38 -17.12 6.81
C TYR A 11 -15.06 -16.34 6.80
N ALA A 12 -14.23 -16.47 7.84
CA ALA A 12 -12.92 -15.83 7.86
C ALA A 12 -12.04 -16.30 6.68
N ARG A 13 -12.02 -17.60 6.42
CA ARG A 13 -11.26 -18.17 5.30
C ARG A 13 -11.81 -17.72 3.94
N ASP A 14 -13.12 -17.76 3.76
CA ASP A 14 -13.77 -17.35 2.52
C ASP A 14 -13.55 -15.86 2.23
N ILE A 15 -13.52 -15.00 3.25
CA ILE A 15 -13.37 -13.55 3.09
C ILE A 15 -11.89 -13.16 2.92
N PHE A 16 -11.01 -13.56 3.85
CA PHE A 16 -9.63 -13.06 3.88
C PHE A 16 -8.65 -13.87 3.04
N LEU A 17 -8.88 -15.18 2.82
CA LEU A 17 -7.92 -16.03 2.10
C LEU A 17 -8.32 -16.31 0.65
N TYR A 18 -9.60 -16.33 0.34
CA TYR A 18 -10.09 -16.67 -1.01
C TYR A 18 -10.92 -15.58 -1.69
N GLY A 19 -11.49 -14.63 -0.95
CA GLY A 19 -12.38 -13.63 -1.53
C GLY A 19 -13.67 -14.19 -2.12
N ASN A 20 -14.09 -15.39 -1.69
CA ASN A 20 -15.32 -16.04 -2.15
C ASN A 20 -16.58 -15.43 -1.51
N ARG A 21 -16.40 -14.67 -0.43
CA ARG A 21 -17.47 -13.94 0.27
C ARG A 21 -16.97 -12.56 0.69
N ALA A 22 -17.92 -11.69 1.00
CA ALA A 22 -17.69 -10.38 1.58
C ALA A 22 -18.55 -10.21 2.83
N PHE A 23 -18.17 -9.30 3.73
CA PHE A 23 -18.89 -9.02 4.98
C PHE A 23 -20.38 -8.65 4.81
N PRO A 24 -20.81 -7.89 3.77
CA PRO A 24 -22.23 -7.62 3.53
C PRO A 24 -23.06 -8.88 3.24
N ASN A 25 -22.41 -9.97 2.83
CA ASN A 25 -23.05 -11.24 2.44
C ASN A 25 -23.11 -12.25 3.59
N ILE A 26 -22.64 -11.89 4.79
CA ILE A 26 -22.78 -12.71 6.01
C ILE A 26 -23.72 -12.02 6.99
N ARG A 27 -24.24 -12.78 7.95
CA ARG A 27 -25.10 -12.20 9.00
C ARG A 27 -24.26 -11.28 9.89
N VAL A 28 -24.85 -10.16 10.30
CA VAL A 28 -24.20 -9.13 11.13
C VAL A 28 -23.58 -9.69 12.41
N GLU A 29 -24.21 -10.70 13.00
CA GLU A 29 -23.75 -11.39 14.21
C GLU A 29 -22.40 -12.12 14.04
N TYR A 30 -21.99 -12.45 12.80
CA TYR A 30 -20.70 -13.07 12.51
C TYR A 30 -19.61 -12.06 12.15
N VAL A 31 -19.95 -10.80 11.85
CA VAL A 31 -18.97 -9.81 11.38
C VAL A 31 -17.85 -9.62 12.41
N GLN A 32 -18.21 -9.38 13.68
CA GLN A 32 -17.23 -9.20 14.76
C GLN A 32 -16.44 -10.49 15.07
N PRO A 33 -17.09 -11.65 15.28
CA PRO A 33 -16.38 -12.92 15.49
C PRO A 33 -15.41 -13.27 14.35
N VAL A 34 -15.78 -13.00 13.09
CA VAL A 34 -14.92 -13.27 11.93
C VAL A 34 -13.67 -12.40 11.95
N LYS A 35 -13.79 -11.11 12.28
CA LYS A 35 -12.65 -10.19 12.44
C LYS A 35 -11.74 -10.64 13.58
N GLN A 36 -12.30 -11.03 14.71
CA GLN A 36 -11.54 -11.55 15.85
C GLN A 36 -10.80 -12.84 15.48
N TYR A 37 -11.46 -13.76 14.77
CA TYR A 37 -10.84 -15.00 14.31
C TYR A 37 -9.69 -14.73 13.33
N ALA A 38 -9.91 -13.85 12.34
CA ALA A 38 -8.89 -13.44 11.40
C ALA A 38 -7.69 -12.80 12.12
N ALA A 39 -7.94 -11.89 13.06
CA ALA A 39 -6.89 -11.22 13.83
C ALA A 39 -6.05 -12.17 14.69
N ALA A 40 -6.66 -13.23 15.21
CA ALA A 40 -5.97 -14.23 16.02
C ALA A 40 -5.27 -15.34 15.20
N THR A 41 -5.71 -15.58 13.96
CA THR A 41 -5.30 -16.76 13.17
C THR A 41 -4.42 -16.40 11.97
N TYR A 42 -4.63 -15.23 11.36
CA TYR A 42 -3.97 -14.84 10.12
C TYR A 42 -2.80 -13.90 10.36
N SER A 43 -1.85 -13.90 9.42
CA SER A 43 -0.74 -12.94 9.44
C SER A 43 -1.17 -11.58 8.92
N TYR A 44 -0.40 -10.55 9.26
CA TYR A 44 -0.58 -9.21 8.71
C TYR A 44 -0.58 -9.23 7.17
N ASP A 45 0.34 -9.97 6.54
CA ASP A 45 0.39 -10.09 5.08
C ASP A 45 -0.88 -10.68 4.47
N GLN A 46 -1.53 -11.64 5.15
CA GLN A 46 -2.79 -12.22 4.67
C GLN A 46 -3.92 -11.20 4.72
N VAL A 47 -4.00 -10.43 5.80
CA VAL A 47 -5.01 -9.37 6.00
C VAL A 47 -4.77 -8.21 5.02
N ASP A 48 -3.51 -7.81 4.83
CA ASP A 48 -3.08 -6.79 3.85
C ASP A 48 -3.37 -7.22 2.41
N ASN A 49 -3.12 -8.50 2.07
CA ASN A 49 -3.40 -9.05 0.75
C ASN A 49 -4.90 -9.07 0.46
N ALA A 50 -5.74 -9.38 1.45
CA ALA A 50 -7.19 -9.30 1.30
C ALA A 50 -7.65 -7.88 0.94
N LYS A 51 -7.06 -6.84 1.56
CA LYS A 51 -7.30 -5.44 1.20
C LYS A 51 -6.79 -5.12 -0.19
N ALA A 52 -5.55 -5.52 -0.52
CA ALA A 52 -4.93 -5.25 -1.82
C ALA A 52 -5.72 -5.88 -2.99
N LYS A 53 -6.35 -7.03 -2.76
CA LYS A 53 -7.24 -7.70 -3.72
C LYS A 53 -8.69 -7.18 -3.74
N GLY A 54 -9.02 -6.25 -2.83
CA GLY A 54 -10.36 -5.68 -2.71
C GLY A 54 -11.42 -6.63 -2.14
N TRP A 55 -11.01 -7.68 -1.41
CA TRP A 55 -11.93 -8.62 -0.77
C TRP A 55 -12.54 -8.05 0.51
N VAL A 56 -11.82 -7.16 1.16
CA VAL A 56 -12.26 -6.40 2.33
C VAL A 56 -12.06 -4.92 2.08
N THR A 57 -12.92 -4.10 2.67
CA THR A 57 -12.79 -2.64 2.62
C THR A 57 -11.68 -2.16 3.56
N GLU A 58 -11.22 -0.92 3.36
CA GLU A 58 -10.24 -0.30 4.24
C GLU A 58 -10.70 -0.23 5.71
N GLN A 59 -11.99 0.03 5.95
CA GLN A 59 -12.54 0.06 7.30
C GLN A 59 -12.57 -1.33 7.95
N GLU A 60 -12.81 -2.39 7.18
CA GLU A 60 -12.83 -3.77 7.68
C GLU A 60 -11.43 -4.30 7.93
N HIS A 61 -10.49 -3.95 7.05
CA HIS A 61 -9.06 -4.20 7.23
C HIS A 61 -8.55 -3.53 8.50
N ALA A 62 -8.74 -2.22 8.65
CA ALA A 62 -8.30 -1.47 9.84
C ALA A 62 -8.96 -2.00 11.13
N ALA A 63 -10.26 -2.35 11.08
CA ALA A 63 -10.95 -2.95 12.21
C ALA A 63 -10.40 -4.33 12.59
N THR A 64 -9.89 -5.09 11.63
CA THR A 64 -9.23 -6.39 11.88
C THR A 64 -7.84 -6.19 12.45
N GLU A 65 -7.03 -5.31 11.84
CA GLU A 65 -5.68 -4.99 12.32
C GLU A 65 -5.67 -4.44 13.75
N ALA A 66 -6.66 -3.63 14.12
CA ALA A 66 -6.80 -3.10 15.48
C ALA A 66 -7.01 -4.20 16.55
N LEU A 67 -7.43 -5.41 16.14
CA LEU A 67 -7.59 -6.57 17.01
C LEU A 67 -6.36 -7.48 17.02
N MET A 68 -5.42 -7.28 16.09
CA MET A 68 -4.22 -8.10 15.99
C MET A 68 -3.22 -7.71 17.10
N PRO A 69 -2.43 -8.67 17.61
CA PRO A 69 -1.31 -8.35 18.48
C PRO A 69 -0.33 -7.43 17.74
N PRO A 70 0.37 -6.50 18.42
CA PRO A 70 1.24 -5.52 17.79
C PRO A 70 2.10 -6.14 16.70
N ARG A 71 2.13 -5.51 15.52
CA ARG A 71 2.93 -6.00 14.39
C ARG A 71 4.34 -6.24 14.92
N PRO A 72 4.85 -7.49 14.87
CA PRO A 72 6.23 -7.72 15.26
C PRO A 72 7.05 -6.75 14.42
N VAL A 73 7.93 -5.98 15.07
CA VAL A 73 8.94 -5.20 14.36
C VAL A 73 9.59 -6.18 13.41
N GLN A 74 9.30 -6.04 12.11
CA GLN A 74 10.06 -6.77 11.10
C GLN A 74 11.51 -6.45 11.46
N PRO A 75 12.39 -7.46 11.65
CA PRO A 75 13.79 -7.16 11.77
C PRO A 75 14.08 -6.25 10.58
N GLU A 76 14.49 -5.01 10.87
CA GLU A 76 14.97 -4.09 9.86
C GLU A 76 15.86 -4.94 8.96
N PRO A 77 15.64 -4.97 7.63
CA PRO A 77 16.45 -5.80 6.77
C PRO A 77 17.88 -5.46 7.14
N GLU A 78 18.62 -6.42 7.72
CA GLU A 78 20.02 -6.19 8.05
C GLU A 78 20.61 -5.60 6.77
N PRO A 79 21.33 -4.47 6.84
CA PRO A 79 21.89 -3.85 5.66
C PRO A 79 22.63 -4.96 4.95
N THR A 80 22.08 -5.40 3.82
CA THR A 80 22.66 -6.51 3.08
C THR A 80 24.06 -6.00 2.76
N PRO A 81 25.14 -6.70 3.17
CA PRO A 81 26.47 -6.26 2.78
C PRO A 81 26.40 -6.03 1.27
N ASP A 82 26.72 -4.81 0.83
CA ASP A 82 26.62 -4.42 -0.58
C ASP A 82 27.17 -5.57 -1.42
N PRO A 83 26.44 -6.05 -2.45
CA PRO A 83 27.05 -6.99 -3.36
C PRO A 83 28.38 -6.39 -3.80
N PRO A 84 29.50 -7.15 -3.81
CA PRO A 84 30.78 -6.61 -4.23
C PRO A 84 30.55 -5.93 -5.57
N VAL A 85 30.80 -4.62 -5.64
CA VAL A 85 30.63 -3.82 -6.85
C VAL A 85 31.46 -4.50 -7.92
N GLU A 86 30.81 -5.30 -8.76
CA GLU A 86 31.46 -5.94 -9.88
C GLU A 86 31.93 -4.78 -10.75
N PRO A 87 33.25 -4.63 -11.00
CA PRO A 87 33.73 -3.54 -11.83
C PRO A 87 33.12 -3.74 -13.21
N GLY A 88 32.10 -2.94 -13.52
CA GLY A 88 31.51 -2.90 -14.85
C GLY A 88 32.61 -2.64 -15.89
N PRO A 89 32.40 -3.09 -17.15
CA PRO A 89 33.35 -2.79 -18.21
C PRO A 89 33.55 -1.26 -18.30
N PRO A 90 34.77 -0.80 -18.64
CA PRO A 90 35.08 0.63 -18.64
C PRO A 90 34.05 1.38 -19.49
N VAL A 91 33.36 2.33 -18.86
CA VAL A 91 32.48 3.27 -19.54
C VAL A 91 33.34 4.06 -20.51
N VAL A 92 33.22 3.75 -21.80
CA VAL A 92 33.83 4.55 -22.86
C VAL A 92 33.01 5.83 -22.92
N ILE A 93 33.52 6.92 -22.35
CA ILE A 93 32.89 8.24 -22.42
C ILE A 93 33.02 8.71 -23.88
N PRO A 94 31.94 8.86 -24.65
CA PRO A 94 32.03 9.62 -25.90
C PRO A 94 32.24 11.09 -25.53
N THR A 95 33.40 11.63 -25.89
CA THR A 95 33.64 13.08 -25.85
C THR A 95 32.74 13.72 -26.90
N ASP A 96 31.62 14.29 -26.48
CA ASP A 96 30.75 15.12 -27.31
C ASP A 96 31.22 16.58 -27.20
N PRO A 97 31.76 17.19 -28.27
CA PRO A 97 32.07 18.61 -28.29
C PRO A 97 30.86 19.42 -28.75
N ALA A 98 30.63 20.53 -28.04
CA ALA A 98 29.87 21.72 -28.45
C ALA A 98 28.40 21.81 -27.97
N THR A 99 28.27 22.42 -26.78
CA THR A 99 27.11 23.21 -26.35
C THR A 99 26.89 24.41 -27.30
N PRO A 100 25.70 24.62 -27.88
CA PRO A 100 25.30 25.94 -28.37
C PRO A 100 24.70 26.80 -27.23
N PRO A 101 24.89 28.13 -27.25
CA PRO A 101 24.50 29.03 -26.16
C PRO A 101 22.99 29.26 -26.09
N VAL A 102 22.51 29.47 -24.87
CA VAL A 102 21.13 29.82 -24.50
C VAL A 102 20.78 31.22 -25.00
N GLU A 103 19.72 31.35 -25.80
CA GLU A 103 19.10 32.64 -26.17
C GLU A 103 18.42 33.29 -24.95
N PRO A 104 18.56 34.61 -24.73
CA PRO A 104 17.84 35.30 -23.65
C PRO A 104 16.37 35.57 -24.03
N THR A 105 15.45 35.11 -23.19
CA THR A 105 14.02 35.40 -23.22
C THR A 105 13.75 36.93 -23.21
N PRO A 106 12.88 37.48 -24.08
CA PRO A 106 12.48 38.88 -23.99
C PRO A 106 11.50 39.12 -22.81
N ASP A 107 11.74 40.24 -22.12
CA ASP A 107 11.04 40.78 -20.95
C ASP A 107 9.52 40.98 -21.20
N PRO A 108 8.63 40.71 -20.22
CA PRO A 108 7.20 40.92 -20.39
C PRO A 108 6.83 42.41 -20.40
N VAL A 109 6.24 42.87 -21.51
CA VAL A 109 5.67 44.20 -21.70
C VAL A 109 4.61 44.48 -20.61
N GLN A 110 4.85 45.49 -19.77
CA GLN A 110 3.87 46.01 -18.80
C GLN A 110 2.66 46.63 -19.53
N PRO A 111 1.41 46.42 -19.04
CA PRO A 111 0.24 47.10 -19.58
C PRO A 111 0.19 48.57 -19.12
N PRO A 112 -0.38 49.49 -19.92
CA PRO A 112 -0.50 50.90 -19.53
C PRO A 112 -1.54 51.12 -18.43
N GLU A 113 -1.21 52.03 -17.50
CA GLU A 113 -2.07 52.49 -16.41
C GLU A 113 -3.39 53.09 -16.91
N GLU A 114 -4.51 52.50 -16.49
CA GLU A 114 -5.84 53.10 -16.57
C GLU A 114 -6.05 53.94 -15.30
N GLY A 115 -5.94 55.27 -15.43
CA GLY A 115 -6.22 56.24 -14.38
C GLY A 115 -7.01 57.42 -14.95
N ALA A 116 -8.31 57.43 -14.64
CA ALA A 116 -9.30 58.38 -15.12
C ALA A 116 -9.23 59.76 -14.44
N VAL A 117 -9.97 60.69 -15.09
CA VAL A 117 -10.44 62.05 -14.72
C VAL A 117 -9.47 63.24 -14.80
#